data_AF-A0A933F5T6-F1
#
_entry.id   AF-A0A933F5T6-F1
#
_cell.length_a   1.000
_cell.length_b   1.000
_cell.length_c   1.000
_cell.angle_alpha   90.00
_cell.angle_beta   90.00
_cell.angle_gamma   90.00
#
_symmetry.space_group_name_H-M   'P 1'
#
loop_
_entity.id
_entity.type
_entity.pdbx_description
1 polymer ?
#
loop_
_entity_poly.entity_id
_entity_poly.type
_entity_poly.pdbx_seq_one_letter_code
_entity_poly.pdbx_strand_id
1 'polypeptide(L)' 'EAVRAIRSNPKTKHIPILMCTGENKVEDIDESLRAGADDYIPKPINLARLKAKCAKLLGPRPL' A
#
# COMPACT_ATOMS: atom_id res chain seq x y z
N GLU A 1 7.67 -1.69 9.97
CA GLU A 1 7.89 -0.44 10.76
C GLU A 1 7.39 0.83 10.08
N ALA A 2 7.82 1.16 8.85
CA ALA A 2 7.43 2.39 8.16
C ALA A 2 5.90 2.64 8.09
N VAL A 3 5.12 1.62 7.77
CA VAL A 3 3.64 1.72 7.72
C VAL A 3 3.07 2.20 9.05
N ARG A 4 3.49 1.60 10.17
CA ARG A 4 3.04 1.97 11.52
C ARG A 4 3.38 3.43 11.82
N ALA A 5 4.59 3.88 11.46
CA ALA A 5 5.03 5.26 11.65
C ALA A 5 4.24 6.28 10.82
N ILE A 6 3.90 5.95 9.56
CA ILE A 6 3.07 6.81 8.71
C ILE A 6 1.65 6.91 9.28
N ARG A 7 1.09 5.79 9.77
CA ARG A 7 -0.26 5.74 10.37
C ARG A 7 -0.35 6.41 11.73
N SER A 8 0.72 6.44 12.51
CA SER A 8 0.74 7.13 13.81
C SER A 8 0.83 8.65 13.69
N ASN A 9 1.26 9.20 12.56
CA ASN A 9 1.40 10.65 12.36
C ASN A 9 0.10 11.27 11.82
N PRO A 10 -0.56 12.20 12.56
CA PRO A 10 -1.82 12.82 12.13
C PRO A 10 -1.77 13.50 10.77
N LYS A 11 -0.60 14.04 10.37
CA LYS A 11 -0.41 14.73 9.09
C LYS A 11 -0.34 13.77 7.90
N THR A 12 0.01 12.50 8.11
CA THR A 12 0.22 11.54 7.02
C THR A 12 -0.69 10.31 7.09
N LYS A 13 -1.40 10.09 8.21
CA LYS A 13 -2.21 8.89 8.43
C LYS A 13 -3.30 8.65 7.39
N HIS A 14 -3.73 9.68 6.66
CA HIS A 14 -4.77 9.63 5.63
C HIS A 14 -4.23 9.31 4.24
N ILE A 15 -2.90 9.34 4.05
CA ILE A 15 -2.27 9.06 2.75
C ILE A 15 -2.40 7.56 2.45
N PRO A 16 -2.84 7.15 1.24
CA PRO A 16 -2.87 5.75 0.88
C PRO A 16 -1.47 5.12 0.82
N ILE A 17 -1.33 3.90 1.31
CA ILE A 17 -0.07 3.13 1.37
C ILE A 17 -0.23 1.85 0.53
N LEU A 18 0.49 1.81 -0.59
CA LEU A 18 0.67 0.60 -1.40
C LEU A 18 2.04 0.00 -1.14
N MET A 19 2.10 -1.15 -0.47
CA MET A 19 3.35 -1.82 -0.13
C MET A 19 3.94 -2.55 -1.34
N CYS A 20 5.22 -2.33 -1.65
CA CYS A 20 5.92 -3.04 -2.73
C CYS A 20 6.83 -4.13 -2.16
N THR A 21 6.43 -5.40 -2.25
CA THR A 21 7.19 -6.53 -1.66
C THR A 21 8.07 -7.24 -2.67
N GLY A 22 9.28 -7.63 -2.26
CA GLY A 22 10.18 -8.50 -3.04
C GLY A 22 9.93 -9.99 -2.79
N GLU A 23 9.57 -10.34 -1.56
CA GLU A 23 9.25 -11.71 -1.17
C GLU A 23 7.73 -11.84 -1.07
N ASN A 24 7.16 -12.79 -1.83
CA ASN A 24 5.74 -13.12 -1.78
C ASN A 24 5.41 -14.00 -0.56
N LYS A 25 6.17 -13.86 0.52
CA LYS A 25 5.85 -14.52 1.79
C LYS A 25 4.53 -13.96 2.27
N VAL A 26 3.58 -14.85 2.49
CA VAL A 26 2.23 -14.49 2.92
C VAL A 26 2.28 -13.73 4.23
N GLU A 27 3.25 -14.08 5.09
CA GLU A 27 3.52 -13.48 6.39
C GLU A 27 3.89 -12.00 6.27
N ASP A 28 4.77 -11.62 5.33
CA ASP A 28 5.20 -10.23 5.15
C ASP A 28 4.06 -9.35 4.63
N ILE A 29 3.22 -9.91 3.75
CA ILE A 29 2.02 -9.25 3.24
C ILE A 29 1.04 -9.05 4.39
N ASP A 30 0.73 -10.11 5.13
CA ASP A 30 -0.20 -10.06 6.26
C ASP A 30 0.27 -9.09 7.34
N GLU A 31 1.56 -9.09 7.70
CA GLU A 31 2.09 -8.09 8.64
C GLU A 31 1.92 -6.67 8.12
N SER A 32 2.20 -6.42 6.83
CA SER A 32 2.07 -5.08 6.25
C SER A 32 0.62 -4.57 6.27
N LEU A 33 -0.34 -5.45 6.01
CA LEU A 33 -1.76 -5.15 6.07
C LEU A 33 -2.21 -4.89 7.52
N ARG A 34 -1.80 -5.74 8.47
CA ARG A 34 -2.04 -5.52 9.91
C ARG A 34 -1.42 -4.24 10.44
N ALA A 35 -0.28 -3.83 9.88
CA ALA A 35 0.37 -2.56 10.21
C ALA A 35 -0.39 -1.34 9.66
N GLY A 36 -1.35 -1.53 8.75
CA GLY A 36 -2.19 -0.49 8.18
C GLY A 36 -1.86 -0.13 6.73
N ALA A 37 -1.19 -0.98 5.95
CA ALA A 37 -1.10 -0.79 4.51
C ALA A 37 -2.48 -1.01 3.87
N ASP A 38 -2.83 -0.23 2.85
CA ASP A 38 -4.14 -0.35 2.19
C ASP A 38 -4.16 -1.48 1.15
N ASP A 39 -3.00 -1.74 0.54
CA ASP A 39 -2.82 -2.82 -0.43
C ASP A 39 -1.32 -3.14 -0.58
N TYR A 40 -1.01 -4.19 -1.34
CA TYR A 40 0.35 -4.58 -1.71
C TYR A 40 0.48 -4.89 -3.21
N ILE A 41 1.70 -4.83 -3.72
CA ILE A 41 2.10 -5.24 -5.06
C ILE A 41 3.44 -5.99 -5.01
N PRO A 42 3.54 -7.18 -5.60
CA PRO A 42 4.79 -7.93 -5.62
C PRO A 42 5.75 -7.41 -6.70
N LYS A 43 7.04 -7.56 -6.46
CA LYS A 43 8.11 -7.36 -7.45
C LYS A 43 8.34 -8.68 -8.22
N PRO A 44 8.77 -8.61 -9.50
CA PRO A 44 8.92 -7.40 -10.31
C PRO A 44 7.55 -6.76 -10.60
N ILE A 45 7.53 -5.42 -10.64
CA ILE A 45 6.28 -4.66 -10.73
C ILE A 45 5.68 -4.76 -12.14
N ASN A 46 4.47 -5.29 -12.23
CA ASN A 46 3.65 -5.18 -13.43
C ASN A 46 2.94 -3.81 -13.46
N LEU A 47 3.21 -3.01 -14.50
CA LEU A 47 2.68 -1.65 -14.62
C LEU A 47 1.16 -1.59 -14.74
N ALA A 48 0.51 -2.55 -15.42
CA ALA A 48 -0.94 -2.59 -15.51
C ALA A 48 -1.58 -2.83 -14.14
N ARG A 49 -1.02 -3.76 -13.36
CA ARG A 49 -1.45 -4.03 -11.98
C ARG A 49 -1.21 -2.83 -11.06
N LEU A 50 -0.07 -2.16 -11.20
CA LEU A 50 0.23 -0.94 -10.44
C LEU A 50 -0.81 0.15 -10.72
N LYS A 51 -1.07 0.45 -12.00
CA LYS A 51 -2.07 1.44 -12.41
C LYS A 51 -3.45 1.14 -11.84
N ALA A 52 -3.89 -0.12 -11.91
CA ALA A 52 -5.18 -0.54 -11.37
C ALA A 52 -5.27 -0.33 -9.84
N LYS A 53 -4.21 -0.68 -9.10
CA LYS A 53 -4.15 -0.47 -7.64
C LYS A 53 -4.12 1.01 -7.26
N CYS A 54 -3.31 1.82 -7.95
CA CYS A 54 -3.27 3.26 -7.73
C CYS A 54 -4.63 3.91 -7.99
N ALA A 55 -5.30 3.55 -9.09
CA ALA A 55 -6.64 4.07 -9.40
C ALA A 55 -7.66 3.70 -8.31
N LYS A 56 -7.62 2.45 -7.82
CA LYS A 56 -8.47 2.01 -6.70
C LYS A 56 -8.21 2.82 -5.42
N LEU A 57 -6.94 3.08 -5.09
CA LEU A 57 -6.56 3.76 -3.84
C LEU A 57 -6.79 5.28 -3.86
N LEU A 58 -6.59 5.92 -5.01
CA LEU A 58 -6.77 7.37 -5.16
C LEU A 58 -8.25 7.75 -5.35
N GLY A 59 -9.11 6.76 -5.67
CA GLY A 59 -10.51 6.99 -5.96
C GLY A 59 -10.73 7.82 -7.25
N PRO A 60 -11.98 8.15 -7.58
CA PRO A 60 -12.27 9.11 -8.63
C PRO A 60 -11.66 10.46 -8.27
N ARG A 61 -11.05 11.14 -9.25
CA ARG A 61 -10.58 12.52 -9.06
C ARG A 61 -11.80 13.36 -8.66
N PRO A 62 -11.77 14.06 -7.51
CA PRO A 62 -12.85 14.99 -7.17
C PRO A 62 -12.96 16.02 -8.30
N LEU A 63 -14.19 16.21 -8.79
CA LEU A 63 -14.52 17.27 -9.76
C LEU A 63 -14.28 18.65 -9.16
#